data_AF-A0A7S4NGI2-F1
#
_entry.id   AF-A0A7S4NGI2-F1
#
_cell.length_a   1.000
_cell.length_b   1.000
_cell.length_c   1.000
_cell.angle_alpha   90.00
_cell.angle_beta   90.00
_cell.angle_gamma   90.00
#
_symmetry.space_group_name_H-M   'P 1'
#
loop_
_entity.id
_entity.type
_entity.pdbx_description
1 polymer ?
#
loop_
_entity_poly.entity_id
_entity_poly.type
_entity_poly.pdbx_seq_one_letter_code
_entity_poly.pdbx_strand_id
1 'polypeptide(L)'
;GVIMHSSIIGMDLGVMSQRPSAIVGLVVALCFHQFFEGLGLGTCISYVVHDSRSRISKNKLLIMVSSFALTFPLGVASGIVFSTIPTFRPGSEFQRWIQGSLDGISGGILVYLGLVHFIAEDFSRTDVNLPSNVLLR
;
A
#
# COMPACT_ATOMS: atom_id res chain seq x y z
N GLY A 1 4.62 -3.20 -5.06
CA GLY A 1 4.53 -3.66 -3.66
C GLY A 1 3.30 -3.10 -2.98
N VAL A 2 3.18 -1.77 -2.82
CA VAL A 2 2.02 -1.13 -2.15
C VAL A 2 0.67 -1.60 -2.70
N ILE A 3 0.47 -1.63 -4.02
CA ILE A 3 -0.77 -2.16 -4.64
C ILE A 3 -1.09 -3.60 -4.16
N MET A 4 -0.13 -4.52 -4.27
CA MET A 4 -0.33 -5.91 -3.82
C MET A 4 -0.63 -5.98 -2.33
N HIS A 5 0.08 -5.19 -1.51
CA HIS A 5 -0.16 -5.13 -0.08
C HIS A 5 -1.58 -4.66 0.26
N SER A 6 -2.02 -3.54 -0.31
CA SER A 6 -3.36 -2.99 -0.06
C SER A 6 -4.47 -3.92 -0.58
N SER A 7 -4.23 -4.75 -1.60
CA SER A 7 -5.20 -5.77 -2.04
C SER A 7 -5.38 -6.91 -1.01
N ILE A 8 -4.29 -7.33 -0.38
CA ILE A 8 -4.29 -8.43 0.61
C ILE A 8 -4.99 -7.97 1.89
N ILE A 9 -4.68 -6.76 2.36
CA ILE A 9 -5.39 -6.15 3.49
C ILE A 9 -6.88 -5.94 3.20
N GLY A 10 -7.23 -5.47 1.99
CA GLY A 10 -8.62 -5.34 1.59
C GLY A 10 -9.35 -6.69 1.64
N MET A 11 -8.73 -7.74 1.14
CA MET A 11 -9.26 -9.11 1.20
C MET A 11 -9.47 -9.57 2.64
N ASP A 12 -8.54 -9.27 3.55
CA ASP A 12 -8.69 -9.59 4.98
C ASP A 12 -9.93 -8.93 5.59
N LEU A 13 -10.09 -7.63 5.35
CA LEU A 13 -11.26 -6.90 5.81
C LEU A 13 -12.56 -7.49 5.25
N GLY A 14 -12.56 -7.89 3.98
CA GLY A 14 -13.71 -8.52 3.33
C GLY A 14 -14.07 -9.87 3.95
N VAL A 15 -13.08 -10.71 4.29
CA VAL A 15 -13.29 -11.99 4.98
C VAL A 15 -13.82 -11.77 6.40
N MET A 16 -13.30 -10.78 7.12
CA MET A 16 -13.72 -10.43 8.48
C MET A 16 -15.08 -9.72 8.55
N SER A 17 -15.67 -9.33 7.42
CA SER A 17 -16.88 -8.51 7.34
C SER A 17 -18.11 -9.12 8.04
N GLN A 18 -18.14 -10.44 8.18
CA GLN A 18 -19.21 -11.19 8.84
C GLN A 18 -19.17 -11.13 10.38
N ARG A 19 -18.16 -10.47 10.98
CA ARG A 19 -17.98 -10.34 12.44
C ARG A 19 -18.03 -8.87 12.88
N PRO A 20 -19.21 -8.33 13.25
CA PRO A 20 -19.42 -6.90 13.51
C PRO A 20 -18.55 -6.32 14.63
N SER A 21 -18.25 -7.11 15.67
CA SER A 21 -17.42 -6.67 16.80
C SER A 21 -15.94 -6.54 16.45
N ALA A 22 -15.45 -7.32 15.48
CA ALA A 22 -14.04 -7.28 15.05
C ALA A 22 -13.82 -6.22 13.95
N ILE A 23 -14.81 -5.99 13.09
CA ILE A 23 -14.65 -5.15 11.91
C ILE A 23 -14.46 -3.66 12.24
N VAL A 24 -15.09 -3.15 13.30
CA VAL A 24 -15.05 -1.70 13.60
C VAL A 24 -13.64 -1.24 13.93
N GLY A 25 -12.94 -1.96 14.80
CA GLY A 25 -11.55 -1.65 15.15
C GLY A 25 -10.61 -1.77 13.93
N LEU A 26 -10.80 -2.82 13.13
CA LEU A 26 -10.05 -3.04 11.88
C LEU A 26 -10.26 -1.91 10.89
N VAL A 27 -11.51 -1.49 10.64
CA VAL A 27 -11.82 -0.38 9.72
C VAL A 27 -11.16 0.90 10.18
N VAL A 28 -11.24 1.24 11.47
CA VAL A 28 -10.59 2.45 12.00
C VAL A 28 -9.08 2.39 11.78
N ALA A 29 -8.43 1.27 12.12
CA ALA A 29 -7.00 1.10 11.91
C ALA A 29 -6.61 1.20 10.42
N LEU A 30 -7.41 0.59 9.54
CA LEU A 30 -7.19 0.61 8.09
C LEU A 30 -7.42 1.97 7.46
N CYS A 31 -8.34 2.78 7.98
CA CYS A 31 -8.49 4.16 7.54
C CYS A 31 -7.21 4.97 7.79
N PHE A 32 -6.61 4.85 8.97
CA PHE A 32 -5.33 5.49 9.27
C PHE A 32 -4.19 4.92 8.41
N HIS A 33 -4.12 3.59 8.27
CA HIS A 33 -3.10 2.94 7.44
C HIS A 33 -3.17 3.41 5.98
N GLN A 34 -4.36 3.34 5.37
CA GLN A 34 -4.58 3.72 3.98
C GLN A 34 -4.36 5.22 3.75
N PHE A 35 -4.63 6.06 4.76
CA PHE A 35 -4.30 7.47 4.73
C PHE A 35 -2.79 7.70 4.62
N PHE A 36 -1.99 7.06 5.49
CA PHE A 36 -0.53 7.19 5.44
C PHE A 36 0.09 6.57 4.19
N GLU A 37 -0.43 5.43 3.71
CA GLU A 37 -0.02 4.84 2.43
C GLU A 37 -0.32 5.76 1.24
N GLY A 38 -1.49 6.41 1.25
CA GLY A 38 -1.88 7.38 0.23
C GLY A 38 -1.00 8.63 0.24
N LEU A 39 -0.65 9.14 1.43
CA LEU A 39 0.28 10.27 1.57
C LEU A 39 1.67 9.92 1.05
N GLY A 40 2.20 8.73 1.39
CA GLY A 40 3.51 8.28 0.91
C GLY A 40 3.59 8.13 -0.61
N LEU A 41 2.51 7.64 -1.25
CA LEU A 41 2.44 7.63 -2.71
C LEU A 41 2.30 9.04 -3.30
N GLY A 42 1.54 9.93 -2.65
CA GLY A 42 1.39 11.32 -3.06
C GLY A 42 2.71 12.09 -3.09
N THR A 43 3.57 11.90 -2.08
CA THR A 43 4.90 12.52 -2.05
C THR A 43 5.82 11.97 -3.14
N CYS A 44 5.81 10.65 -3.38
CA CYS A 44 6.53 10.03 -4.50
C CYS A 44 6.06 10.58 -5.85
N ILE A 45 4.75 10.70 -6.06
CA ILE A 45 4.18 11.30 -7.26
C ILE A 45 4.67 12.74 -7.42
N SER A 46 4.60 13.54 -6.36
CA SER A 46 5.05 14.94 -6.38
C SER A 46 6.52 15.06 -6.77
N TYR A 47 7.39 14.20 -6.24
CA TYR A 47 8.81 14.18 -6.58
C TYR A 47 9.03 13.88 -8.07
N VAL A 48 8.35 12.86 -8.61
CA VAL A 48 8.47 12.49 -10.02
C VAL A 48 7.85 13.52 -10.96
N VAL A 49 6.83 14.27 -10.53
CA VAL A 49 6.21 15.35 -11.30
C VAL A 49 7.11 16.59 -11.35
N HIS A 50 7.79 16.90 -10.25
CA HIS A 50 8.68 18.08 -10.15
C HIS A 50 10.12 17.80 -10.63
N ASP A 51 10.52 16.55 -10.79
CA ASP A 51 11.82 16.21 -11.38
C ASP A 51 11.89 16.63 -12.86
N SER A 52 12.79 17.56 -13.17
CA SER A 52 12.95 18.12 -14.52
C SER A 52 13.47 17.12 -15.56
N ARG A 53 14.01 15.97 -15.12
CA ARG A 53 14.41 14.85 -16.01
C ARG A 53 13.31 13.82 -16.24
N SER A 54 12.26 13.83 -15.42
CA SER A 54 11.13 12.92 -15.54
C SER A 54 10.15 13.39 -16.63
N ARG A 55 9.97 12.57 -17.68
CA ARG A 55 8.89 12.73 -18.67
C ARG A 55 7.77 11.72 -18.43
N ILE A 56 7.08 11.83 -17.30
CA ILE A 56 5.84 11.09 -17.08
C ILE A 56 4.67 11.76 -17.79
N SER A 57 3.95 10.97 -18.60
CA SER A 57 2.69 11.39 -19.22
C SER A 57 1.56 11.42 -18.18
N LYS A 58 0.68 12.42 -18.26
CA LYS A 58 -0.51 12.56 -17.40
C LYS A 58 -1.36 11.28 -17.36
N ASN A 59 -1.45 10.57 -18.49
CA ASN A 59 -2.21 9.32 -18.57
C ASN A 59 -1.60 8.21 -17.71
N LYS A 60 -0.26 8.13 -17.63
CA LYS A 60 0.43 7.15 -16.78
C LYS A 60 0.21 7.46 -15.30
N LEU A 61 0.24 8.74 -14.95
CA LEU A 61 -0.02 9.21 -13.59
C LEU A 61 -1.45 8.87 -13.16
N LEU A 62 -2.42 9.13 -14.03
CA LEU A 62 -3.82 8.78 -13.81
C LEU A 62 -4.01 7.27 -13.63
N ILE A 63 -3.41 6.45 -14.50
CA ILE A 63 -3.49 4.98 -14.38
C ILE A 63 -2.90 4.52 -13.03
N MET A 64 -1.79 5.09 -12.59
CA MET A 64 -1.15 4.70 -11.34
C MET A 64 -2.02 5.04 -10.12
N VAL A 65 -2.55 6.26 -10.05
CA VAL A 65 -3.43 6.71 -8.96
C VAL A 65 -4.74 5.92 -8.96
N SER A 66 -5.37 5.75 -10.13
CA SER A 66 -6.60 4.97 -10.26
C SER A 66 -6.40 3.50 -9.87
N SER A 67 -5.28 2.89 -10.27
CA SER A 67 -4.97 1.51 -9.88
C SER A 67 -4.83 1.39 -8.36
N PHE A 68 -4.13 2.32 -7.71
CA PHE A 68 -4.01 2.31 -6.24
C PHE A 68 -5.37 2.48 -5.55
N ALA A 69 -6.18 3.44 -5.98
CA ALA A 69 -7.50 3.70 -5.41
C ALA A 69 -8.48 2.53 -5.58
N LEU A 70 -8.44 1.83 -6.72
CA LEU A 70 -9.32 0.69 -6.99
C LEU A 70 -8.88 -0.59 -6.29
N THR A 71 -7.60 -0.73 -5.95
CA THR A 71 -7.07 -2.00 -5.45
C THR A 71 -7.64 -2.38 -4.08
N PHE A 72 -7.81 -1.41 -3.18
CA PHE A 72 -8.39 -1.65 -1.86
C PHE A 72 -9.86 -2.13 -1.93
N PRO A 73 -10.80 -1.43 -2.60
CA PRO A 73 -12.19 -1.89 -2.72
C PRO A 73 -12.31 -3.20 -3.51
N LEU A 74 -11.45 -3.45 -4.50
CA LEU A 74 -11.39 -4.76 -5.18
C LEU A 74 -10.93 -5.88 -4.25
N GLY A 75 -9.97 -5.61 -3.36
CA GLY A 75 -9.58 -6.52 -2.29
C GLY A 75 -10.75 -6.84 -1.36
N VAL A 76 -11.47 -5.82 -0.87
CA VAL A 76 -12.64 -6.04 -0.01
C VAL A 76 -13.72 -6.87 -0.71
N ALA A 77 -14.01 -6.56 -1.98
CA ALA A 77 -14.96 -7.32 -2.77
C ALA A 77 -14.54 -8.78 -2.92
N SER A 78 -13.26 -9.05 -3.21
CA SER A 78 -12.76 -10.43 -3.31
C SER A 78 -12.84 -11.16 -1.97
N GLY A 79 -12.50 -10.52 -0.86
CA GLY A 79 -12.62 -11.08 0.49
C GLY A 79 -14.05 -11.47 0.86
N ILE A 80 -15.03 -10.62 0.51
CA ILE A 80 -16.46 -10.93 0.68
C ILE A 80 -16.83 -12.15 -0.15
N VAL A 81 -16.42 -12.20 -1.43
CA VAL A 81 -16.67 -13.36 -2.29
C VAL A 81 -16.07 -14.64 -1.72
N PHE A 82 -14.82 -14.61 -1.26
CA PHE A 82 -14.17 -15.77 -0.62
C PHE A 82 -14.91 -16.21 0.64
N SER A 83 -15.44 -15.28 1.45
CA SER A 83 -16.19 -15.61 2.66
C SER A 83 -17.48 -16.42 2.39
N THR A 84 -18.01 -16.37 1.15
CA THR A 84 -19.19 -17.16 0.74
C THR A 84 -18.87 -18.61 0.40
N ILE A 85 -17.60 -18.94 0.17
CA ILE A 85 -17.17 -20.28 -0.21
C ILE A 85 -17.08 -21.17 1.05
N PRO A 86 -17.67 -22.38 1.07
CA PRO A 86 -17.73 -23.24 2.27
C PRO A 86 -16.36 -23.55 2.90
N THR A 87 -15.32 -23.69 2.08
CA THR A 87 -13.94 -23.95 2.51
C THR A 87 -13.22 -22.72 3.08
N PHE A 88 -13.65 -21.52 2.71
CA PHE A 88 -13.06 -20.24 3.13
C PHE A 88 -13.94 -19.48 4.12
N ARG A 89 -14.78 -20.21 4.86
CA ARG A 89 -15.60 -19.60 5.91
C ARG A 89 -14.72 -18.90 6.95
N PRO A 90 -15.11 -17.71 7.43
CA PRO A 90 -14.36 -16.97 8.45
C PRO A 90 -14.17 -17.81 9.72
N GLY A 91 -12.94 -18.26 9.95
CA GLY A 91 -12.59 -19.14 11.08
C GLY A 91 -12.25 -20.59 10.70
N SER A 92 -12.17 -20.95 9.41
CA SER A 92 -11.57 -22.22 9.01
C SER A 92 -10.04 -22.17 9.17
N GLU A 93 -9.43 -23.27 9.63
CA GLU A 93 -7.97 -23.36 9.80
C GLU A 93 -7.22 -23.13 8.47
N PHE A 94 -7.79 -23.63 7.36
CA PHE A 94 -7.23 -23.44 6.02
C PHE A 94 -7.22 -21.97 5.57
N GLN A 95 -8.31 -21.24 5.84
CA GLN A 95 -8.39 -19.81 5.53
C GLN A 95 -7.33 -19.01 6.30
N ARG A 96 -7.15 -19.31 7.59
CA ARG A 96 -6.14 -18.65 8.43
C ARG A 96 -4.71 -18.91 7.97
N TRP A 97 -4.41 -20.12 7.52
CA TRP A 97 -3.09 -20.49 6.98
C TRP A 97 -2.74 -19.73 5.70
N ILE A 98 -3.67 -19.68 4.74
CA ILE A 98 -3.48 -18.94 3.49
C ILE A 98 -3.33 -17.46 3.79
N GLN A 99 -4.20 -16.93 4.64
CA GLN A 99 -4.20 -15.53 5.03
C GLN A 99 -2.88 -15.12 5.70
N GLY A 100 -2.45 -15.85 6.73
CA GLY A 100 -1.18 -15.56 7.41
C GLY A 100 0.03 -15.64 6.47
N SER A 101 0.00 -16.52 5.47
CA SER A 101 1.05 -16.61 4.45
C SER A 101 1.04 -15.39 3.53
N LEU A 102 -0.13 -14.98 3.04
CA LEU A 102 -0.28 -13.79 2.20
C LEU A 102 0.11 -12.52 2.95
N ASP A 103 -0.32 -12.37 4.20
CA ASP A 103 0.02 -11.24 5.07
C ASP A 103 1.52 -11.19 5.37
N GLY A 104 2.17 -12.35 5.59
CA GLY A 104 3.62 -12.44 5.79
C GLY A 104 4.40 -11.97 4.55
N ILE A 105 4.03 -12.44 3.36
CA ILE A 105 4.65 -12.03 2.09
C ILE A 105 4.43 -10.52 1.87
N SER A 106 3.20 -10.07 2.11
CA SER A 106 2.77 -8.67 2.00
C SER A 106 3.59 -7.75 2.91
N GLY A 107 3.76 -8.12 4.18
CA GLY A 107 4.57 -7.41 5.16
C GLY A 107 6.05 -7.36 4.77
N GLY A 108 6.60 -8.47 4.26
CA GLY A 108 7.99 -8.49 3.76
C GLY A 108 8.24 -7.51 2.61
N ILE A 109 7.31 -7.42 1.67
CA ILE A 109 7.38 -6.45 0.56
C ILE A 109 7.31 -5.01 1.08
N LEU A 110 6.47 -4.72 2.07
CA LEU A 110 6.41 -3.39 2.67
C LEU A 110 7.69 -3.01 3.40
N VAL A 111 8.28 -3.94 4.17
CA VAL A 111 9.56 -3.70 4.84
C VAL A 111 10.65 -3.38 3.83
N TYR A 112 10.70 -4.11 2.71
CA TYR A 112 11.64 -3.82 1.62
C TYR A 112 11.40 -2.42 1.02
N LEU A 113 10.15 -2.06 0.71
CA LEU A 113 9.82 -0.73 0.19
C LEU A 113 10.14 0.39 1.19
N GLY A 114 9.85 0.19 2.46
CA GLY A 114 10.16 1.13 3.55
C GLY A 114 11.65 1.41 3.67
N LEU A 115 12.45 0.35 3.79
CA LEU A 115 13.88 0.46 4.01
C LEU A 115 14.63 0.91 2.74
N VAL A 116 14.36 0.28 1.60
CA VAL A 116 15.16 0.45 0.38
C VAL A 116 14.65 1.60 -0.48
N HIS A 117 13.33 1.76 -0.65
CA HIS A 117 12.80 2.80 -1.54
C HIS A 117 12.50 4.13 -0.83
N PHE A 118 12.18 4.13 0.47
CA PHE A 118 11.94 5.38 1.18
C PHE A 118 13.17 5.83 1.96
N ILE A 119 13.67 5.02 2.89
CA ILE A 119 14.77 5.45 3.78
C ILE A 119 16.10 5.58 3.02
N ALA A 120 16.48 4.59 2.21
CA ALA A 120 17.74 4.67 1.48
C ALA A 120 17.75 5.75 0.39
N GLU A 121 16.61 6.02 -0.25
CA GLU A 121 16.47 7.14 -1.19
C GLU A 121 16.55 8.50 -0.48
N ASP A 122 15.96 8.62 0.72
CA ASP A 122 16.03 9.88 1.47
C ASP A 122 17.48 10.20 1.91
N PHE A 123 18.26 9.18 2.28
CA PHE A 123 19.68 9.34 2.60
C PHE A 123 20.60 9.46 1.38
N SER A 124 20.17 9.03 0.19
CA SER A 124 20.96 9.16 -1.04
C SER A 124 20.83 10.55 -1.69
N ARG A 125 19.80 11.32 -1.32
CA ARG A 125 19.61 12.70 -1.78
C ARG A 125 20.76 13.60 -1.35
N THR A 126 21.36 14.27 -2.32
CA THR A 126 22.56 15.12 -2.14
C THR A 126 22.22 16.54 -1.68
N ASP A 127 20.92 16.83 -1.56
CA ASP A 127 20.30 18.12 -1.27
C ASP A 127 20.65 18.65 0.13
N VAL A 128 21.12 17.76 1.02
CA VAL A 128 21.46 18.06 2.42
C VAL A 128 22.97 18.29 2.62
N ASN A 129 23.81 18.05 1.60
CA ASN A 129 25.28 18.05 1.76
C ASN A 129 26.04 19.20 1.07
N LEU A 130 25.38 20.26 0.60
CA LEU A 130 26.10 21.44 0.11
C LEU A 130 25.60 22.72 0.77
N PRO A 131 26.42 23.39 1.59
CA PRO A 131 26.15 24.78 1.94
C PRO A 131 26.10 25.60 0.63
N SER A 132 25.18 26.56 0.60
CA SER A 132 24.82 27.42 -0.54
C SER A 132 25.95 28.32 -1.07
N ASN A 133 27.18 28.12 -0.63
CA ASN A 133 28.38 28.89 -0.96
C ASN A 133 29.32 28.22 -1.98
N VAL A 134 28.96 27.08 -2.58
CA VAL A 134 29.84 26.35 -3.54
C VAL A 134 29.34 26.38 -5.00
N LEU A 135 28.13 26.85 -5.30
CA LEU A 135 27.60 26.90 -6.68
C LEU A 135 27.91 28.19 -7.48
N LEU A 136 28.84 29.01 -7.01
CA LEU A 136 29.36 30.16 -7.77
C LEU A 136 30.91 30.11 -7.82
N ARG A 137 31.45 29.15 -8.57
CA ARG A 137 32.75 29.27 -9.24
C ARG A 137 32.86 28.32 -10.41
#